data_AF-A0A321LCY6-F1
#
_entry.id   AF-A0A321LCY6-F1
#
_cell.length_a   1.000
_cell.length_b   1.000
_cell.length_c   1.000
_cell.angle_alpha   90.00
_cell.angle_beta   90.00
_cell.angle_gamma   90.00
#
_symmetry.space_group_name_H-M   'P 1'
#
loop_
_entity.id
_entity.type
_entity.pdbx_description
1 polymer ?
#
loop_
_entity_poly.entity_id
_entity_poly.type
_entity_poly.pdbx_seq_one_letter_code
_entity_poly.pdbx_strand_id
1 'polypeptide(L)'
;MNFFLIPQHIPLFLKQSAALREGSESLASTPSTKVRTSSQLIEGEDYYYEDGLMVFTARYHLRRGYCCESGCRHCPYGENSNR
;
A
#
# COMPACT_ATOMS: atom_id res chain seq x y z
N MET A 1 -40.03 -61.59 6.55
CA MET A 1 -39.38 -60.35 7.03
C MET A 1 -39.17 -59.45 5.83
N ASN A 2 -40.15 -58.61 5.51
CA ASN A 2 -40.02 -57.57 4.50
C ASN A 2 -40.48 -56.27 5.14
N PHE A 3 -39.54 -55.34 5.16
CA PHE A 3 -39.46 -54.15 6.00
C PHE A 3 -39.92 -52.95 5.17
N PHE A 4 -40.71 -52.06 5.77
CA PHE A 4 -40.81 -50.62 5.47
C PHE A 4 -41.45 -50.22 4.12
N LEU A 5 -42.67 -49.67 4.06
CA LEU A 5 -43.13 -48.38 4.60
C LEU A 5 -42.02 -47.31 4.67
N ILE A 6 -42.05 -46.35 3.73
CA ILE A 6 -42.15 -44.89 3.97
C ILE A 6 -42.33 -44.19 2.60
N PRO A 7 -43.44 -43.45 2.40
CA PRO A 7 -43.57 -42.41 1.39
C PRO A 7 -43.44 -41.02 2.06
N GLN A 8 -42.44 -40.20 1.70
CA GLN A 8 -42.44 -38.76 2.04
C GLN A 8 -41.71 -37.95 0.97
N HIS A 9 -42.51 -37.36 0.07
CA HIS A 9 -42.13 -36.24 -0.78
C HIS A 9 -41.85 -35.01 0.10
N ILE A 10 -40.70 -34.36 -0.06
CA ILE A 10 -40.43 -33.03 0.51
C ILE A 10 -40.28 -32.03 -0.65
N PRO A 11 -41.10 -30.96 -0.72
CA PRO A 11 -41.11 -30.02 -1.82
C PRO A 11 -39.95 -29.01 -1.78
N LEU A 12 -39.63 -28.56 -3.00
CA LEU A 12 -38.54 -27.68 -3.40
C LEU A 12 -38.49 -26.35 -2.64
N PHE A 13 -37.29 -26.09 -2.16
CA PHE A 13 -36.78 -24.98 -1.40
C PHE A 13 -36.93 -23.62 -2.13
N LEU A 14 -37.59 -22.67 -1.45
CA LEU A 14 -37.21 -21.27 -1.31
C LEU A 14 -36.59 -20.56 -2.54
N LYS A 15 -37.42 -19.86 -3.32
CA LYS A 15 -37.01 -18.71 -4.13
C LYS A 15 -36.67 -17.54 -3.19
N GLN A 16 -35.39 -17.34 -2.90
CA GLN A 16 -34.89 -16.16 -2.20
C GLN A 16 -34.73 -14.99 -3.18
N SER A 17 -35.55 -13.97 -2.99
CA SER A 17 -35.44 -12.60 -3.52
C SER A 17 -34.34 -11.79 -2.80
N ALA A 18 -33.60 -10.94 -3.53
CA ALA A 18 -32.86 -9.74 -3.10
C ALA A 18 -31.67 -9.53 -4.06
N ALA A 19 -31.23 -8.34 -4.46
CA ALA A 19 -31.67 -6.97 -4.31
C ALA A 19 -30.93 -6.16 -5.38
N LEU A 20 -31.46 -4.99 -5.72
CA LEU A 20 -30.87 -4.03 -6.64
C LEU A 20 -29.51 -3.50 -6.15
N ARG A 21 -28.67 -3.21 -7.15
CA ARG A 21 -27.55 -2.25 -7.17
C ARG A 21 -27.89 -0.97 -6.41
N GLU A 22 -26.93 -0.37 -5.71
CA GLU A 22 -26.32 0.98 -5.87
C GLU A 22 -25.01 0.94 -5.01
N GLY A 23 -23.79 1.25 -5.46
CA GLY A 23 -23.40 2.27 -6.41
C GLY A 23 -23.12 3.60 -5.70
N SER A 24 -22.22 3.64 -4.72
CA SER A 24 -21.72 4.90 -4.13
C SER A 24 -20.19 4.88 -3.99
N GLU A 25 -19.56 5.30 -5.08
CA GLU A 25 -18.67 6.47 -5.09
C GLU A 25 -17.92 6.74 -3.77
N SER A 26 -16.67 6.31 -3.72
CA SER A 26 -15.69 7.00 -2.89
C SER A 26 -14.40 7.11 -3.68
N LEU A 27 -14.26 8.23 -4.39
CA LEU A 27 -12.97 8.74 -4.87
C LEU A 27 -12.14 9.21 -3.65
N ALA A 28 -11.90 8.32 -2.70
CA ALA A 28 -10.70 8.41 -1.89
C ALA A 28 -9.59 7.84 -2.76
N SER A 29 -8.97 8.71 -3.55
CA SER A 29 -7.66 8.50 -4.15
C SER A 29 -6.62 8.33 -3.04
N THR A 30 -6.75 7.24 -2.29
CA THR A 30 -5.63 6.62 -1.61
C THR A 30 -4.93 5.83 -2.71
N PRO A 31 -3.67 6.14 -3.04
CA PRO A 31 -2.84 5.17 -3.73
C PRO A 31 -2.55 4.05 -2.72
N SER A 32 -3.55 3.20 -2.49
CA SER A 32 -3.40 1.90 -1.84
C SER A 32 -2.76 0.95 -2.86
N THR A 33 -1.52 1.27 -3.22
CA THR A 33 -0.65 0.34 -3.91
C THR A 33 0.17 -0.36 -2.85
N LYS A 34 -0.17 -1.61 -2.62
CA LYS A 34 0.58 -2.59 -1.85
C LYS A 34 1.99 -2.75 -2.44
N VAL A 35 2.94 -1.87 -2.10
CA VAL A 35 4.32 -1.94 -2.61
C VAL A 35 5.10 -2.99 -1.83
N ARG A 36 5.31 -4.15 -2.44
CA ARG A 36 6.40 -5.04 -2.04
C ARG A 36 7.70 -4.43 -2.57
N THR A 37 8.56 -4.02 -1.64
CA THR A 37 9.99 -3.75 -1.78
C THR A 37 10.43 -3.29 -3.17
N SER A 38 10.09 -2.07 -3.53
CA SER A 38 10.84 -1.29 -4.52
C SER A 38 10.79 0.16 -4.05
N SER A 39 11.89 0.58 -3.43
CA SER A 39 12.13 1.95 -2.98
C SER A 39 12.23 2.86 -4.21
N GLN A 40 11.08 3.16 -4.82
CA GLN A 40 11.00 4.14 -5.88
C GLN A 40 11.40 5.49 -5.28
N LEU A 41 12.51 6.02 -5.79
CA LEU A 41 13.01 7.34 -5.46
C LEU A 41 12.14 8.35 -6.20
N ILE A 42 11.55 9.29 -5.47
CA ILE A 42 10.70 10.33 -6.03
C ILE A 42 11.56 11.59 -6.23
N GLU A 43 11.68 12.05 -7.46
CA GLU A 43 12.34 13.31 -7.79
C GLU A 43 11.57 14.48 -7.15
N GLY A 44 12.30 15.41 -6.54
CA GLY A 44 11.74 16.54 -5.78
C GLY A 44 11.46 16.24 -4.30
N GLU A 45 11.28 14.96 -3.93
CA GLU A 45 11.11 14.56 -2.53
C GLU A 45 12.37 13.92 -1.96
N ASP A 46 12.90 12.90 -2.61
CA ASP A 46 14.05 12.13 -2.14
C ASP A 46 15.38 12.63 -2.69
N TYR A 47 15.35 13.13 -3.92
CA TYR A 47 16.51 13.65 -4.60
C TYR A 47 16.09 14.68 -5.63
N TYR A 48 17.03 15.52 -6.03
CA TYR A 48 16.86 16.50 -7.10
C TYR A 48 18.20 16.65 -7.83
N TYR A 49 18.18 17.26 -9.01
CA TYR A 49 19.38 17.53 -9.78
C TYR A 49 19.78 19.00 -9.64
N GLU A 50 21.02 19.25 -9.22
CA GLU A 50 21.65 20.58 -9.19
C GLU A 50 22.93 20.50 -10.02
N ASP A 51 23.08 21.39 -11.01
CA ASP A 51 24.26 21.42 -11.90
C ASP A 51 24.59 20.06 -12.57
N GLY A 52 23.56 19.22 -12.80
CA GLY A 52 23.72 17.88 -13.36
C GLY A 52 24.20 16.81 -12.36
N LEU A 53 24.33 17.16 -11.08
CA LEU A 53 24.65 16.25 -9.99
C LEU A 53 23.37 15.85 -9.25
N MET A 54 23.25 14.57 -8.92
CA MET A 54 22.15 14.04 -8.11
C MET A 54 22.39 14.38 -6.64
N VAL A 55 21.52 15.20 -6.05
CA VAL A 55 21.57 15.61 -4.65
C VAL A 55 20.43 14.92 -3.88
N PHE A 56 20.79 14.12 -2.88
CA PHE A 56 19.82 13.49 -1.98
C PHE A 56 19.36 14.45 -0.89
N THR A 57 18.07 14.38 -0.56
CA THR A 57 17.45 15.18 0.49
C THR A 57 17.48 14.46 1.84
N ALA A 58 17.20 15.21 2.91
CA ALA A 58 17.01 14.64 4.24
C ALA A 58 15.87 13.58 4.27
N ARG A 59 14.81 13.74 3.46
CA ARG A 59 13.69 12.80 3.36
C ARG A 59 14.16 11.43 2.92
N TYR A 60 15.02 11.37 1.90
CA TYR A 60 15.60 10.11 1.45
C TYR A 60 16.37 9.40 2.55
N HIS A 61 17.21 10.13 3.29
CA HIS A 61 17.96 9.58 4.40
C HIS A 61 17.06 9.06 5.53
N LEU A 62 15.94 9.74 5.83
CA LEU A 62 14.95 9.25 6.80
C LEU A 62 14.23 7.98 6.32
N ARG A 63 13.83 7.91 5.04
CA ARG A 63 13.19 6.70 4.48
C ARG A 63 14.14 5.50 4.45
N ARG A 64 15.43 5.75 4.25
CA ARG A 64 16.48 4.72 4.31
C ARG A 64 16.63 4.12 5.72
N GLY A 65 16.37 4.91 6.76
CA GLY A 65 16.35 4.46 8.14
C GLY A 65 17.74 4.26 8.78
N TYR A 66 18.83 4.66 8.13
CA TYR A 66 20.17 4.62 8.71
C TYR A 66 21.10 5.71 8.19
N CYS A 67 22.05 6.13 9.02
CA CYS A 67 23.11 7.07 8.66
C CYS A 67 24.22 6.34 7.87
N CYS A 68 24.70 6.98 6.81
CA CYS A 68 25.79 6.45 5.97
C CYS A 68 27.17 6.99 6.36
N GLU A 69 27.25 7.84 7.39
CA GLU A 69 28.48 8.44 7.94
C GLU A 69 29.36 9.16 6.91
N SER A 70 28.82 9.44 5.71
CA SER A 70 29.56 10.06 4.61
C SER A 70 29.67 11.58 4.72
N GLY A 71 29.15 12.18 5.79
CA GLY A 71 29.20 13.62 5.99
C GLY A 71 28.40 14.44 4.97
N CYS A 72 27.12 14.11 4.78
CA CYS A 72 26.25 14.81 3.83
C CYS A 72 25.75 16.15 4.42
N ARG A 73 25.70 17.22 3.61
CA ARG A 73 25.23 18.55 4.06
C ARG A 73 23.77 18.58 4.55
N HIS A 74 22.93 17.66 4.08
CA HIS A 74 21.51 17.55 4.41
C HIS A 74 21.22 16.34 5.33
N CYS A 75 22.21 15.90 6.12
CA CYS A 75 22.07 14.74 6.97
C CYS A 75 21.09 15.01 8.14
N PRO A 76 20.01 14.23 8.30
CA PRO A 76 19.10 14.38 9.43
C PRO A 76 19.66 13.76 10.74
N TYR A 77 20.70 12.93 10.66
CA TYR A 77 21.23 12.14 11.78
C TYR A 77 22.36 12.82 12.57
N GLY A 78 22.83 14.01 12.18
CA GLY A 78 23.84 14.73 12.96
C GLY A 78 24.68 15.71 12.14
N GLU A 79 25.03 16.80 12.79
CA GLU A 79 25.56 18.05 12.24
C GLU A 79 27.04 17.93 11.86
N ASN A 80 27.32 18.01 10.57
CA ASN A 80 28.70 18.07 10.05
C ASN A 80 28.96 19.38 9.28
N SER A 81 28.26 20.44 9.66
CA SER A 81 28.47 21.80 9.17
C SER A 81 29.61 22.49 9.94
N ASN A 82 30.86 22.05 9.78
CA ASN A 82 32.09 22.87 9.89
C ASN A 82 33.36 21.99 9.78
N ARG A 83 33.89 21.80 8.57
CA ARG A 83 35.30 21.45 8.35
C ARG A 83 35.85 22.26 7.20
#